data_AF-A0A6A5W3I7-F1
#
_entry.id   AF-A0A6A5W3I7-F1
#
_cell.length_a   1.000
_cell.length_b   1.000
_cell.length_c   1.000
_cell.angle_alpha   90.00
_cell.angle_beta   90.00
_cell.angle_gamma   90.00
#
_symmetry.space_group_name_H-M   'P 1'
#
loop_
_entity.id
_entity.type
_entity.pdbx_description
1 polymer ?
#
loop_
_entity_poly.entity_id
_entity_poly.type
_entity_poly.pdbx_seq_one_letter_code
_entity_poly.pdbx_strand_id
1 'polypeptide(L)'
;DGHGSHNTKQFAEFAEKHKIQLFTLPPHTTHILQPLNVGYFQPLKWYQGSCLDWAAHSGSKDINKADFMATLEQIRHQTFTRSTICSGWRRCSLAPFKPD
;
A
#
# COMPACT_ATOMS: atom_id res chain seq x y z
N ASP A 1 6.98 6.40 5.84
CA ASP A 1 7.02 7.66 5.04
C ASP A 1 7.60 8.84 5.82
N GLY A 2 7.85 8.72 7.13
CA GLY A 2 8.42 9.80 7.93
C GLY A 2 7.41 10.88 8.32
N HIS A 3 6.11 10.65 8.12
CA HIS A 3 5.07 11.60 8.51
C HIS A 3 5.05 11.83 10.02
N GLY A 4 4.88 13.08 10.47
CA GLY A 4 4.99 13.46 11.88
C GLY A 4 4.04 12.71 12.82
N SER A 5 2.88 12.28 12.32
CA SER A 5 1.94 11.43 13.09
C SER A 5 2.52 10.07 13.49
N HIS A 6 3.51 9.56 12.75
CA HIS A 6 4.20 8.30 13.02
C HIS A 6 5.39 8.46 13.99
N ASN A 7 5.73 9.68 14.37
CA ASN A 7 6.90 10.00 15.20
C ASN A 7 6.49 10.59 16.56
N THR A 8 5.37 10.13 17.10
CA THR A 8 4.91 10.56 18.43
C THR A 8 5.45 9.63 19.51
N LYS A 9 5.68 10.18 20.71
CA LYS A 9 6.10 9.40 21.87
C LYS A 9 5.08 8.29 22.19
N GLN A 10 3.80 8.62 22.12
CA GLN A 10 2.71 7.69 22.39
C GLN A 10 2.73 6.49 21.43
N PHE A 11 3.03 6.73 20.15
CA PHE A 11 3.15 5.66 19.16
C PHE A 11 4.37 4.76 19.42
N ALA A 12 5.51 5.36 19.78
CA ALA A 12 6.72 4.61 20.11
C ALA A 12 6.54 3.74 21.37
N GLU A 13 5.95 4.30 22.43
CA GLU A 13 5.64 3.58 23.67
C GLU A 13 4.66 2.41 23.42
N PHE A 14 3.66 2.63 22.56
CA PHE A 14 2.76 1.56 22.14
C PHE A 14 3.52 0.45 21.40
N ALA A 15 4.37 0.80 20.43
CA ALA A 15 5.14 -0.18 19.68
C ALA A 15 6.07 -1.00 20.59
N GLU A 16 6.77 -0.34 21.51
CA GLU A 16 7.65 -0.99 22.48
C GLU A 16 6.89 -1.96 23.39
N LYS A 17 5.77 -1.50 23.99
CA LYS A 17 4.91 -2.35 24.84
C LYS A 17 4.42 -3.60 24.11
N HIS A 18 4.16 -3.49 22.82
CA HIS A 18 3.66 -4.59 21.99
C HIS A 18 4.77 -5.34 21.22
N LYS A 19 6.05 -5.07 21.50
CA LYS A 19 7.21 -5.71 20.85
C LYS A 19 7.20 -5.56 19.32
N ILE A 20 6.72 -4.42 18.84
CA ILE A 20 6.69 -4.06 17.42
C ILE A 20 7.96 -3.27 17.11
N GLN A 21 8.82 -3.81 16.25
CA GLN A 21 9.99 -3.08 15.78
C GLN A 21 9.58 -2.02 14.76
N LEU A 22 9.79 -0.75 15.10
CA LEU A 22 9.56 0.36 14.17
C LEU A 22 10.74 0.49 13.20
N PHE A 23 10.42 0.60 11.91
CA PHE A 23 11.39 0.91 10.85
C PHE A 23 11.13 2.32 10.31
N THR A 24 12.11 3.20 10.50
CA THR A 24 12.11 4.54 9.90
C THR A 24 12.84 4.49 8.56
N LEU A 25 12.27 5.16 7.56
CA LEU A 25 12.90 5.28 6.24
C LEU A 25 13.66 6.61 6.17
N PRO A 26 14.83 6.65 5.49
CA PRO A 26 15.49 7.91 5.23
C PRO A 26 14.56 8.89 4.49
N PRO A 27 14.71 10.21 4.69
CA PRO A 27 13.90 11.21 4.02
C PRO A 27 13.84 11.00 2.49
N HIS A 28 12.68 11.26 1.90
CA HIS A 28 12.43 11.16 0.44
C HIS A 28 12.64 9.77 -0.21
N THR A 29 12.87 8.71 0.55
CA THR A 29 13.07 7.34 0.00
C THR A 29 11.79 6.50 -0.06
N THR A 30 10.65 7.08 0.29
CA THR A 30 9.34 6.42 0.35
C THR A 30 8.95 5.69 -0.95
N HIS A 31 9.32 6.24 -2.11
CA HIS A 31 9.06 5.65 -3.42
C HIS A 31 10.02 4.50 -3.79
N ILE A 32 11.07 4.28 -3.00
CA ILE A 32 12.10 3.25 -3.22
C ILE A 32 11.99 2.15 -2.17
N LEU A 33 11.82 2.52 -0.90
CA LEU A 33 11.95 1.61 0.23
C LEU A 33 10.61 1.20 0.85
N GLN A 34 9.46 1.78 0.47
CA GLN A 34 8.16 1.26 0.92
C GLN A 34 7.60 0.24 -0.08
N PRO A 35 7.48 -1.05 0.31
CA PRO A 35 6.96 -2.09 -0.57
C PRO A 35 5.55 -1.79 -1.10
N LEU A 36 4.72 -1.13 -0.30
CA LEU A 36 3.38 -0.72 -0.71
C LEU A 36 3.41 0.28 -1.87
N ASN A 37 4.30 1.27 -1.85
CA ASN A 37 4.44 2.22 -2.96
C ASN A 37 5.04 1.58 -4.20
N VAL A 38 6.04 0.70 -4.03
CA VAL A 38 6.78 0.10 -5.15
C VAL A 38 6.00 -1.00 -5.86
N GLY A 39 5.25 -1.81 -5.11
CA GLY A 39 4.61 -3.02 -5.64
C GLY A 39 3.09 -2.98 -5.67
N TYR A 40 2.43 -2.29 -4.74
CA TYR A 40 1.01 -2.48 -4.48
C TYR A 40 0.11 -1.33 -4.94
N PHE A 41 0.46 -0.08 -4.66
CA PHE A 41 -0.44 1.04 -4.96
C PHE A 41 -0.60 1.31 -6.45
N GLN A 42 0.39 0.96 -7.27
CA GLN A 42 0.25 1.09 -8.73
C GLN A 42 -0.89 0.21 -9.27
N PRO A 43 -0.90 -1.13 -9.07
CA PRO A 43 -1.99 -1.97 -9.56
C PRO A 43 -3.32 -1.60 -8.89
N LEU A 44 -3.35 -1.27 -7.60
CA LEU A 44 -4.57 -0.82 -6.92
C LEU A 44 -5.21 0.38 -7.65
N LYS A 45 -4.43 1.43 -7.91
CA LYS A 45 -4.90 2.63 -8.64
C LYS A 45 -5.37 2.30 -10.04
N TRP A 46 -4.67 1.39 -10.73
CA TRP A 46 -5.03 1.00 -12.10
C TRP A 46 -6.37 0.28 -12.16
N TYR A 47 -6.59 -0.72 -11.30
CA TYR A 47 -7.87 -1.46 -11.26
C TYR A 47 -9.01 -0.54 -10.84
N GLN A 48 -8.77 0.32 -9.86
CA GLN A 48 -9.79 1.25 -9.40
C GLN A 48 -10.15 2.29 -10.47
N GLY A 49 -9.15 2.85 -11.16
CA GLY A 49 -9.38 3.70 -12.34
C GLY A 49 -10.17 2.97 -13.42
N SER A 50 -9.82 1.72 -13.72
CA SER A 50 -10.54 0.91 -14.72
C SER A 50 -12.02 0.67 -14.34
N CYS A 51 -12.31 0.46 -13.06
CA CYS A 51 -13.69 0.34 -12.58
C CYS A 51 -14.47 1.66 -12.71
N LEU A 52 -13.83 2.79 -12.37
CA LEU A 52 -14.43 4.11 -12.51
C LEU A 52 -14.71 4.45 -13.98
N ASP A 53 -13.75 4.15 -14.86
CA ASP A 53 -13.88 4.35 -16.30
C ASP A 53 -15.05 3.52 -16.84
N TRP A 54 -15.14 2.24 -16.48
CA TRP A 54 -16.24 1.38 -16.92
C TRP A 54 -17.60 1.89 -16.44
N ALA A 55 -17.71 2.32 -15.19
CA ALA A 55 -18.94 2.88 -14.63
C ALA A 55 -19.35 4.18 -15.35
N ALA A 56 -18.39 5.06 -15.64
CA ALA A 56 -18.63 6.28 -16.40
C ALA A 56 -19.14 5.98 -17.82
N HIS A 57 -18.54 5.00 -18.52
CA HIS A 57 -19.01 4.56 -19.84
C HIS A 57 -20.39 3.89 -19.80
N SER A 58 -20.74 3.24 -18.69
CA SER A 58 -22.03 2.58 -18.47
C SER A 58 -23.16 3.55 -18.08
N GLY A 59 -22.87 4.86 -18.00
CA GLY A 59 -23.85 5.90 -17.71
C GLY A 59 -24.04 6.21 -16.23
N SER A 60 -23.18 5.69 -15.35
CA SER A 60 -23.16 6.10 -13.94
C SER A 60 -22.71 7.57 -13.85
N LYS A 61 -23.56 8.43 -13.27
CA LYS A 61 -23.31 9.88 -13.23
C LYS A 61 -22.59 10.35 -11.97
N ASP A 62 -22.71 9.61 -10.87
CA ASP A 62 -22.17 10.02 -9.56
C ASP A 62 -21.55 8.82 -8.82
N ILE A 63 -20.26 8.58 -9.05
CA ILE A 63 -19.49 7.63 -8.25
C ILE A 63 -19.04 8.34 -6.97
N ASN A 64 -19.56 7.91 -5.83
CA ASN A 64 -19.30 8.55 -4.54
C ASN A 64 -18.35 7.70 -3.67
N LYS A 65 -18.06 8.19 -2.46
CA LYS A 65 -17.15 7.50 -1.52
C LYS A 65 -17.66 6.11 -1.12
N ALA A 66 -18.97 5.90 -1.02
CA ALA A 66 -19.52 4.59 -0.67
C ALA A 66 -19.28 3.57 -1.79
N ASP A 67 -19.41 3.97 -3.05
CA ASP A 67 -19.12 3.09 -4.20
C ASP A 67 -17.63 2.73 -4.27
N PHE A 68 -16.76 3.70 -3.97
CA PHE A 68 -15.32 3.46 -3.82
C PHE A 68 -15.05 2.41 -2.73
N MET A 69 -15.68 2.55 -1.56
CA MET A 69 -15.49 1.62 -0.45
C MET A 69 -16.07 0.23 -0.76
N ALA A 70 -17.20 0.16 -1.46
CA ALA A 70 -17.84 -1.10 -1.86
C ALA A 70 -16.97 -1.92 -2.82
N THR A 71 -16.16 -1.26 -3.66
CA THR A 71 -15.25 -1.92 -4.62
C THR A 71 -13.88 -2.24 -4.04
N LEU A 72 -13.49 -1.63 -2.92
CA LEU A 72 -12.14 -1.71 -2.37
C LEU A 72 -11.72 -3.15 -2.02
N GLU A 73 -12.61 -3.93 -1.41
CA GLU A 73 -12.30 -5.31 -1.01
C GLU A 73 -12.02 -6.19 -2.23
N GLN A 74 -12.89 -6.13 -3.25
CA GLN A 74 -12.72 -6.87 -4.49
C GLN A 74 -11.41 -6.51 -5.20
N ILE A 75 -11.14 -5.20 -5.35
CA ILE A 75 -9.90 -4.73 -5.99
C ILE A 75 -8.68 -5.15 -5.17
N ARG A 76 -8.76 -5.10 -3.84
CA ARG A 76 -7.69 -5.57 -2.96
C ARG A 76 -7.42 -7.06 -3.16
N HIS A 77 -8.43 -7.91 -3.31
CA HIS A 77 -8.21 -9.33 -3.62
C HIS A 77 -7.50 -9.56 -4.96
N GLN A 78 -7.76 -8.72 -5.96
CA GLN A 78 -7.12 -8.81 -7.27
C GLN A 78 -5.66 -8.31 -7.25
N THR A 79 -5.33 -7.37 -6.36
CA THR A 79 -4.04 -6.67 -6.36
C THR A 79 -3.09 -7.08 -5.24
N PHE A 80 -3.60 -7.55 -4.10
CA PHE A 80 -2.83 -8.00 -2.93
C PHE A 80 -2.49 -9.49 -3.02
N THR A 81 -1.87 -9.89 -4.13
CA THR A 81 -1.47 -11.29 -4.37
C THR A 81 -0.11 -11.59 -3.76
N ARG A 82 0.19 -12.88 -3.55
CA ARG A 82 1.54 -13.31 -3.11
C ARG A 82 2.64 -12.77 -4.02
N SER A 83 2.39 -12.74 -5.34
CA SER A 83 3.36 -12.28 -6.33
C SER A 83 3.66 -10.78 -6.18
N THR A 84 2.63 -9.94 -6.05
CA THR A 84 2.81 -8.49 -5.89
C THR A 84 3.46 -8.15 -4.56
N ILE A 85 3.09 -8.84 -3.48
CA ILE A 85 3.74 -8.71 -2.17
C ILE A 85 5.24 -9.04 -2.28
N CYS A 86 5.59 -10.25 -2.72
CA CYS A 86 6.99 -10.69 -2.82
C CYS A 86 7.82 -9.79 -3.76
N SER A 87 7.22 -9.34 -4.87
CA SER A 87 7.86 -8.41 -5.81
C SER A 87 8.13 -7.06 -5.15
N GLY A 88 7.16 -6.48 -4.42
CA GLY A 88 7.33 -5.23 -3.70
C GLY A 88 8.49 -5.27 -2.70
N TRP A 89 8.57 -6.33 -1.88
CA TRP A 89 9.67 -6.50 -0.92
C TRP A 89 11.03 -6.66 -1.60
N ARG A 90 11.10 -7.45 -2.68
CA ARG A 90 12.34 -7.66 -3.43
C ARG A 90 12.85 -6.36 -4.08
N ARG A 91 11.96 -5.57 -4.67
CA ARG A 91 12.30 -4.30 -5.32
C ARG A 91 12.73 -3.21 -4.35
N CYS A 92 12.33 -3.32 -3.08
CA CYS A 92 12.83 -2.46 -2.00
C CYS A 92 14.16 -2.97 -1.40
N SER A 93 14.75 -4.05 -1.92
CA SER A 93 15.90 -4.73 -1.31
C SER A 93 15.65 -5.19 0.14
N LEU A 94 14.38 -5.42 0.50
CA LEU A 94 13.93 -5.87 1.81
C LEU A 94 13.51 -7.35 1.77
N ALA A 95 14.09 -8.14 0.87
CA ALA A 95 13.92 -9.58 0.83
C ALA A 95 15.10 -10.26 1.55
N PRO A 96 14.88 -11.39 2.25
CA PRO A 96 15.96 -12.14 2.87
C PRO A 96 17.05 -12.44 1.85
N PHE A 97 18.30 -12.18 2.21
CA PHE A 97 19.45 -12.59 1.42
C PHE A 97 19.42 -14.12 1.30
N LYS A 98 19.41 -14.62 0.06
CA LYS A 98 19.52 -16.04 -0.23
C LYS A 98 20.93 -16.29 -0.76
N PRO A 99 21.88 -16.73 0.09
CA PRO A 99 23.15 -17.25 -0.42
C PRO A 99 22.86 -18.54 -1.19
N ASP A 100 23.44 -18.66 -2.38
CA ASP A 100 23.53 -19.93 -3.10
C ASP A 100 24.57 -20.86 -2.44
#